data_AF-A0A2W0BYQ6-F1
#
_entry.id   AF-A0A2W0BYQ6-F1
#
_cell.length_a   1.000
_cell.length_b   1.000
_cell.length_c   1.000
_cell.angle_alpha   90.00
_cell.angle_beta   90.00
_cell.angle_gamma   90.00
#
_symmetry.space_group_name_H-M   'P 1'
#
loop_
_entity.id
_entity.type
_entity.pdbx_description
1 polymer ?
#
loop_
_entity_poly.entity_id
_entity_poly.type
_entity_poly.pdbx_seq_one_letter_code
_entity_poly.pdbx_strand_id
1 'polypeptide(L)'
;MRSHGSGRRLTPAAANAASAGNPARPAVAFAFLHEVPQLHAPSTSRARRFPNCDIKTHIILRMKHRHCAERNFERAFSRAAQIAVLVLLCAVVAQPSSENKARQSNPAPEHAKPSTNAYVGSQECALCHNDIYEKYSRTDMGRSMVKVDAALLKTIPTSASVFDQHLNRHFEQYTKDGALYQSEFEVAADGKEVFRETHKVDWIIGAGANGFGGIVQRADYLFETPLSFYSNVNAWALSPGYQYADYGFSRAILPGCTSCHSGRPQAVLAGDDRESGQTFRMAG
;
A
#
# COMPACT_ATOMS: atom_id res chain seq x y z
N MET A 1 10.45 65.31 -60.67
CA MET A 1 10.72 64.08 -59.88
C MET A 1 10.40 62.91 -60.79
N ARG A 2 11.31 62.07 -61.34
CA ARG A 2 12.50 61.39 -60.78
C ARG A 2 12.18 60.68 -59.44
N SER A 3 12.40 59.38 -59.24
CA SER A 3 12.86 58.29 -60.14
C SER A 3 12.69 56.91 -59.45
N HIS A 4 12.88 55.81 -60.20
CA HIS A 4 13.20 54.40 -59.81
C HIS A 4 13.48 54.09 -58.31
N GLY A 5 13.11 52.93 -57.74
CA GLY A 5 12.98 51.58 -58.30
C GLY A 5 13.93 50.61 -57.56
N SER A 6 13.83 49.29 -57.78
CA SER A 6 14.59 48.20 -57.11
C SER A 6 14.12 47.85 -55.68
N GLY A 7 13.82 46.61 -55.29
CA GLY A 7 13.85 45.34 -56.04
C GLY A 7 15.11 44.51 -55.81
N ARG A 8 15.22 43.83 -54.65
CA ARG A 8 16.20 42.74 -54.46
C ARG A 8 15.53 41.44 -54.00
N ARG A 9 15.81 40.40 -54.77
CA ARG A 9 15.34 39.02 -54.64
C ARG A 9 16.57 38.15 -54.37
N LEU A 10 16.59 37.38 -53.28
CA LEU A 10 17.60 36.33 -53.06
C LEU A 10 16.99 35.11 -52.33
N THR A 11 16.79 34.06 -53.11
CA THR A 11 16.83 32.62 -52.75
C THR A 11 17.97 32.03 -53.61
N PRO A 12 18.79 31.04 -53.17
CA PRO A 12 18.41 29.72 -52.65
C PRO A 12 19.08 29.45 -51.28
N ALA A 13 19.28 28.24 -50.72
CA ALA A 13 19.10 26.82 -51.12
C ALA A 13 18.60 26.02 -49.90
N ALA A 14 17.82 24.93 -50.00
CA ALA A 14 18.11 23.60 -50.56
C ALA A 14 19.38 22.93 -49.99
N ALA A 15 19.21 22.13 -48.93
CA ALA A 15 20.15 21.09 -48.51
C ALA A 15 19.35 19.84 -48.10
N ASN A 16 19.73 18.69 -48.68
CA ASN A 16 19.06 17.39 -48.53
C ASN A 16 19.79 16.51 -47.49
N ALA A 17 19.16 15.38 -47.15
CA ALA A 17 19.77 14.14 -46.65
C ALA A 17 20.37 14.18 -45.21
N ALA A 18 20.54 13.06 -44.51
CA ALA A 18 19.89 11.73 -44.53
C ALA A 18 20.38 10.91 -43.32
N SER A 19 19.62 9.87 -42.92
CA SER A 19 19.97 8.89 -41.87
C SER A 19 20.14 9.47 -40.44
N ALA A 20 20.08 8.70 -39.36
CA ALA A 20 19.83 7.26 -39.18
C ALA A 20 18.73 7.08 -38.11
N GLY A 21 17.91 6.03 -38.12
CA GLY A 21 18.36 4.67 -37.80
C GLY A 21 18.36 4.48 -36.28
N ASN A 22 17.18 4.20 -35.71
CA ASN A 22 16.96 4.01 -34.27
C ASN A 22 17.71 2.77 -33.76
N PRO A 23 18.71 2.89 -32.87
CA PRO A 23 19.36 1.73 -32.26
C PRO A 23 18.53 1.24 -31.08
N ALA A 24 17.80 0.14 -31.28
CA ALA A 24 17.17 -0.60 -30.21
C ALA A 24 18.21 -0.97 -29.13
N ARG A 25 18.02 -0.49 -27.90
CA ARG A 25 18.86 -0.86 -26.75
C ARG A 25 18.37 -2.20 -26.19
N PRO A 26 19.26 -3.18 -25.95
CA PRO A 26 18.85 -4.51 -25.51
C PRO A 26 18.32 -4.49 -24.06
N ALA A 27 17.36 -5.37 -23.79
CA ALA A 27 16.86 -5.61 -22.44
C ALA A 27 17.97 -6.19 -21.55
N VAL A 28 18.26 -5.53 -20.43
CA VAL A 28 19.18 -6.06 -19.41
C VAL A 28 18.39 -6.94 -18.45
N ALA A 29 18.55 -8.26 -18.59
CA ALA A 29 17.99 -9.22 -17.65
C ALA A 29 18.79 -9.20 -16.34
N PHE A 30 18.17 -8.77 -15.24
CA PHE A 30 18.75 -8.91 -13.90
C PHE A 30 18.51 -10.33 -13.38
N ALA A 31 19.56 -11.14 -13.38
CA ALA A 31 19.56 -12.44 -12.71
C ALA A 31 19.78 -12.24 -11.19
N PHE A 32 18.77 -12.55 -10.38
CA PHE A 32 18.93 -12.63 -8.92
C PHE A 32 19.65 -13.93 -8.54
N LEU A 33 20.92 -13.83 -8.17
CA LEU A 33 21.62 -14.89 -7.44
C LEU A 33 21.19 -14.85 -5.97
N HIS A 34 20.50 -15.89 -5.51
CA HIS A 34 20.35 -16.19 -4.09
C HIS A 34 21.33 -17.31 -3.72
N GLU A 35 22.35 -16.98 -2.92
CA GLU A 35 23.23 -17.99 -2.33
C GLU A 35 22.56 -18.64 -1.12
N VAL A 36 22.62 -19.98 -1.06
CA VAL A 36 22.14 -20.79 0.07
C VAL A 36 23.34 -21.32 0.85
N PRO A 37 23.49 -21.03 2.15
CA PRO A 37 24.59 -21.56 2.95
C PRO A 37 24.46 -23.07 3.17
N GLN A 38 25.49 -23.83 2.75
CA GLN A 38 25.59 -25.27 2.98
C GLN A 38 26.10 -25.57 4.41
N LEU A 39 25.28 -26.29 5.19
CA LEU A 39 25.64 -26.78 6.53
C LEU A 39 26.76 -27.83 6.45
N HIS A 40 27.91 -27.50 7.04
CA HIS A 40 29.06 -28.40 7.11
C HIS A 40 28.90 -29.41 8.25
N ALA A 41 29.21 -30.69 7.97
CA ALA A 41 29.34 -31.73 8.99
C ALA A 41 30.78 -31.78 9.56
N PRO A 42 30.97 -31.96 10.88
CA PRO A 42 32.29 -32.24 11.46
C PRO A 42 32.52 -33.75 11.63
N SER A 43 33.79 -34.19 11.49
CA SER A 43 34.19 -35.58 11.67
C SER A 43 35.22 -35.77 12.80
N THR A 44 35.34 -37.02 13.25
CA THR A 44 36.51 -37.64 13.93
C THR A 44 36.96 -37.18 15.35
N SER A 45 36.85 -38.14 16.29
CA SER A 45 37.84 -38.54 17.34
C SER A 45 38.39 -37.51 18.34
N ARG A 46 38.51 -37.80 19.66
CA ARG A 46 39.40 -38.84 20.24
C ARG A 46 39.13 -39.04 21.76
N ALA A 47 39.61 -40.14 22.32
CA ALA A 47 39.29 -40.68 23.64
C ALA A 47 39.79 -39.92 24.90
N ARG A 48 39.13 -40.18 26.04
CA ARG A 48 39.69 -40.17 27.42
C ARG A 48 39.25 -41.42 28.21
N ARG A 49 39.71 -41.59 29.45
CA ARG A 49 40.23 -42.87 29.96
C ARG A 49 39.81 -43.18 31.43
N PHE A 50 39.05 -44.27 31.65
CA PHE A 50 38.90 -45.10 32.90
C PHE A 50 38.49 -44.41 34.25
N PRO A 51 38.14 -45.12 35.37
CA PRO A 51 37.91 -46.58 35.62
C PRO A 51 36.67 -46.99 36.51
N ASN A 52 36.51 -48.32 36.70
CA ASN A 52 36.03 -49.08 37.88
C ASN A 52 34.53 -49.38 38.22
N CYS A 53 34.34 -50.64 38.69
CA CYS A 53 33.29 -51.21 39.58
C CYS A 53 31.85 -51.39 39.03
N ASP A 54 31.07 -52.44 39.37
CA ASP A 54 31.37 -53.69 40.11
C ASP A 54 30.34 -54.82 39.76
N ILE A 55 30.63 -56.04 40.22
CA ILE A 55 29.90 -57.31 40.13
C ILE A 55 28.43 -57.24 40.56
N LYS A 56 27.50 -57.67 39.70
CA LYS A 56 26.24 -58.37 40.07
C LYS A 56 25.43 -58.98 38.90
N THR A 57 26.11 -59.73 38.02
CA THR A 57 25.44 -60.67 37.10
C THR A 57 25.43 -62.08 37.74
N HIS A 58 24.40 -62.88 37.45
CA HIS A 58 24.10 -64.21 38.04
C HIS A 58 23.52 -64.21 39.47
N ILE A 59 22.20 -63.99 39.57
CA ILE A 59 21.26 -64.70 40.47
C ILE A 59 19.77 -64.39 40.16
N ILE A 60 19.44 -63.60 39.12
CA ILE A 60 18.04 -63.28 38.72
C ILE A 60 17.64 -63.95 37.38
N LEU A 61 17.81 -65.28 37.27
CA LEU A 61 17.41 -66.05 36.07
C LEU A 61 16.55 -67.31 36.35
N ARG A 62 16.04 -67.51 37.57
CA ARG A 62 15.20 -68.69 37.91
C ARG A 62 13.83 -68.42 38.56
N MET A 63 13.35 -67.18 38.63
CA MET A 63 12.00 -66.87 39.17
C MET A 63 10.98 -66.32 38.15
N LYS A 64 11.39 -65.94 36.93
CA LYS A 64 10.51 -65.20 36.00
C LYS A 64 9.48 -66.05 35.23
N HIS A 65 9.55 -67.38 35.29
CA HIS A 65 8.74 -68.28 34.45
C HIS A 65 7.39 -68.74 35.04
N ARG A 66 7.11 -68.54 36.34
CA ARG A 66 5.82 -68.98 36.94
C ARG A 66 4.72 -67.92 37.03
N HIS A 67 5.02 -66.65 36.74
CA HIS A 67 4.05 -65.53 36.78
C HIS A 67 3.56 -65.07 35.39
N CYS A 68 3.66 -65.93 34.36
CA CYS A 68 3.29 -65.57 32.98
C CYS A 68 1.90 -66.08 32.53
N ALA A 69 1.32 -67.06 33.24
CA ALA A 69 0.07 -67.70 32.83
C ALA A 69 -1.20 -66.93 33.25
N GLU A 70 -1.26 -66.42 34.48
CA GLU A 70 -2.52 -65.91 35.07
C GLU A 70 -2.88 -64.47 34.69
N ARG A 71 -1.91 -63.65 34.23
CA ARG A 71 -2.16 -62.22 33.89
C ARG A 71 -2.75 -61.97 32.49
N ASN A 72 -2.99 -63.02 31.71
CA ASN A 72 -3.49 -62.89 30.34
C ASN A 72 -5.03 -63.00 30.23
N PHE A 73 -5.71 -63.54 31.26
CA PHE A 73 -7.17 -63.71 31.23
C PHE A 73 -7.91 -62.37 31.47
N GLU A 74 -7.54 -61.64 32.51
CA GLU A 74 -8.06 -60.29 32.85
C GLU A 74 -7.94 -59.28 31.68
N ARG A 75 -6.86 -59.36 30.91
CA ARG A 75 -6.58 -58.42 29.80
C ARG A 75 -7.40 -58.69 28.53
N ALA A 76 -7.98 -59.89 28.39
CA ALA A 76 -8.84 -60.23 27.26
C ALA A 76 -10.24 -59.61 27.41
N PHE A 77 -10.83 -59.70 28.61
CA PHE A 77 -12.15 -59.12 28.90
C PHE A 77 -12.18 -57.59 28.72
N SER A 78 -11.12 -56.89 29.15
CA SER A 78 -11.03 -55.44 29.02
C SER A 78 -11.03 -54.96 27.56
N ARG A 79 -10.36 -55.67 26.64
CA ARG A 79 -10.29 -55.29 25.22
C ARG A 79 -11.60 -55.54 24.46
N ALA A 80 -12.31 -56.62 24.77
CA ALA A 80 -13.62 -56.89 24.17
C ALA A 80 -14.65 -55.82 24.55
N ALA A 81 -14.68 -55.41 25.82
CA ALA A 81 -15.55 -54.32 26.29
C ALA A 81 -15.23 -52.97 25.63
N GLN A 82 -13.95 -52.63 25.46
CA GLN A 82 -13.53 -51.39 24.79
C GLN A 82 -13.92 -51.35 23.30
N ILE A 83 -13.83 -52.47 22.58
CA ILE A 83 -14.27 -52.56 21.18
C ILE A 83 -15.79 -52.43 21.09
N ALA A 84 -16.56 -53.08 21.97
CA ALA A 84 -18.01 -52.98 21.99
C ALA A 84 -18.50 -51.53 22.23
N VAL A 85 -17.87 -50.80 23.15
CA VAL A 85 -18.16 -49.39 23.44
C VAL A 85 -17.81 -48.48 22.25
N LEU A 86 -16.68 -48.71 21.58
CA LEU A 86 -16.29 -47.95 20.38
C LEU A 86 -17.26 -48.19 19.19
N VAL A 87 -17.71 -49.43 18.97
CA VAL A 87 -18.70 -49.75 17.93
C VAL A 87 -20.04 -49.09 18.23
N LEU A 88 -20.49 -49.07 19.49
CA LEU A 88 -21.71 -48.38 19.90
C LEU A 88 -21.62 -46.85 19.72
N LEU A 89 -20.48 -46.24 20.05
CA LEU A 89 -20.22 -44.81 19.81
C LEU A 89 -20.23 -44.45 18.32
N CYS A 90 -19.59 -45.25 17.47
CA CYS A 90 -19.64 -45.04 16.01
C CYS A 90 -21.06 -45.17 15.44
N ALA A 91 -21.88 -46.10 15.96
CA ALA A 91 -23.27 -46.27 15.53
C ALA A 91 -24.18 -45.08 15.89
N VAL A 92 -23.89 -44.36 16.98
CA VAL A 92 -24.62 -43.14 17.37
C VAL A 92 -24.24 -41.94 16.50
N VAL A 93 -22.96 -41.82 16.10
CA VAL A 93 -22.49 -40.71 15.23
C VAL A 93 -22.91 -40.90 13.76
N ALA A 94 -23.19 -42.14 13.33
CA ALA A 94 -23.52 -42.48 11.95
C ALA A 94 -25.02 -42.42 11.58
N GLN A 95 -25.89 -41.84 12.42
CA GLN A 95 -27.30 -41.65 12.05
C GLN A 95 -27.44 -40.51 11.01
N PRO A 96 -27.94 -40.78 9.78
CA PRO A 96 -28.22 -39.72 8.83
C PRO A 96 -29.46 -38.95 9.27
N SER A 97 -29.31 -37.65 9.55
CA SER A 97 -30.40 -36.74 9.89
C SER A 97 -31.29 -36.47 8.68
N SER A 98 -32.21 -37.39 8.41
CA SER A 98 -33.26 -37.27 7.39
C SER A 98 -34.37 -36.29 7.81
N GLU A 99 -34.03 -35.04 8.09
CA GLU A 99 -34.97 -33.92 8.09
C GLU A 99 -34.68 -33.00 6.91
N ASN A 100 -34.96 -33.50 5.70
CA ASN A 100 -34.93 -32.70 4.48
C ASN A 100 -36.19 -31.82 4.42
N LYS A 101 -36.35 -30.93 5.41
CA LYS A 101 -37.45 -29.97 5.49
C LYS A 101 -37.18 -28.89 4.46
N ALA A 102 -37.75 -29.08 3.26
CA ALA A 102 -37.58 -28.20 2.11
C ALA A 102 -37.78 -26.74 2.52
N ARG A 103 -36.66 -26.01 2.63
CA ARG A 103 -36.67 -24.58 2.95
C ARG A 103 -37.19 -23.86 1.72
N GLN A 104 -38.50 -23.65 1.68
CA GLN A 104 -39.13 -22.73 0.73
C GLN A 104 -38.43 -21.38 0.88
N SER A 105 -37.54 -21.08 -0.06
CA SER A 105 -36.99 -19.75 -0.20
C SER A 105 -38.11 -18.87 -0.72
N ASN A 106 -38.75 -18.13 0.18
CA ASN A 106 -39.49 -16.94 -0.23
C ASN A 106 -38.54 -16.14 -1.13
N PRO A 107 -38.96 -15.69 -2.33
CA PRO A 107 -38.14 -14.80 -3.11
C PRO A 107 -37.80 -13.61 -2.23
N ALA A 108 -36.51 -13.31 -2.11
CA ALA A 108 -36.08 -12.09 -1.42
C ALA A 108 -36.83 -10.92 -2.07
N PRO A 109 -37.33 -9.94 -1.28
CA PRO A 109 -37.99 -8.78 -1.87
C PRO A 109 -37.01 -8.17 -2.87
N GLU A 110 -37.42 -8.12 -4.14
CA GLU A 110 -36.60 -7.63 -5.24
C GLU A 110 -36.03 -6.29 -4.80
N HIS A 111 -34.71 -6.24 -4.60
CA HIS A 111 -34.05 -5.05 -4.09
C HIS A 111 -34.16 -4.00 -5.19
N ALA A 112 -35.21 -3.18 -5.10
CA ALA A 112 -35.40 -2.00 -5.91
C ALA A 112 -34.06 -1.27 -5.93
N LYS A 113 -33.51 -1.07 -7.14
CA LYS A 113 -32.18 -0.48 -7.35
C LYS A 113 -32.06 0.73 -6.42
N PRO A 114 -31.10 0.75 -5.47
CA PRO A 114 -31.06 1.81 -4.47
C PRO A 114 -31.07 3.17 -5.17
N SER A 115 -32.12 3.95 -4.93
CA SER A 115 -32.27 5.30 -5.45
C SER A 115 -31.18 6.16 -4.82
N THR A 116 -30.03 6.23 -5.50
CA THR A 116 -28.84 7.03 -5.14
C THR A 116 -28.74 7.29 -3.65
N ASN A 117 -28.46 6.25 -2.85
CA ASN A 117 -28.33 6.39 -1.40
C ASN A 117 -27.32 7.51 -1.12
N ALA A 118 -27.82 8.66 -0.66
CA ALA A 118 -27.02 9.85 -0.45
C ALA A 118 -25.90 9.53 0.53
N TYR A 119 -24.69 9.98 0.24
CA TYR A 119 -23.57 9.80 1.16
C TYR A 119 -23.76 10.78 2.32
N VAL A 120 -24.01 10.25 3.52
CA VAL A 120 -24.31 11.05 4.72
C VAL A 120 -23.06 11.45 5.52
N GLY A 121 -21.86 11.04 5.11
CA GLY A 121 -20.64 11.22 5.90
C GLY A 121 -20.53 10.25 7.09
N SER A 122 -19.36 10.23 7.74
CA SER A 122 -19.11 9.36 8.90
C SER A 122 -19.57 9.97 10.22
N GLN A 123 -19.76 11.29 10.26
CA GLN A 123 -20.20 12.06 11.42
C GLN A 123 -21.64 11.71 11.82
N GLU A 124 -22.55 11.53 10.85
CA GLU A 124 -23.93 11.09 11.11
C GLU A 124 -23.97 9.71 11.79
N CYS A 125 -23.04 8.82 11.45
CA CYS A 125 -22.90 7.52 12.12
C CYS A 125 -22.50 7.64 13.60
N ALA A 126 -21.79 8.72 13.99
CA ALA A 126 -21.32 8.92 15.36
C ALA A 126 -22.46 9.12 16.36
N LEU A 127 -23.62 9.63 15.91
CA LEU A 127 -24.82 9.83 16.73
C LEU A 127 -25.30 8.55 17.42
N CYS A 128 -25.15 7.40 16.76
CA CYS A 128 -25.52 6.08 17.30
C CYS A 128 -24.30 5.18 17.58
N HIS A 129 -23.15 5.45 16.95
CA HIS A 129 -21.96 4.58 16.99
C HIS A 129 -20.68 5.34 17.38
N ASN A 130 -20.79 6.26 18.35
CA ASN A 130 -19.70 7.11 18.83
C ASN A 130 -18.39 6.34 19.10
N ASP A 131 -18.45 5.22 19.82
CA ASP A 131 -17.26 4.40 20.15
C ASP A 131 -16.56 3.81 18.91
N ILE A 132 -17.31 3.52 17.84
CA ILE A 132 -16.76 3.02 16.58
C ILE A 132 -16.15 4.19 15.81
N TYR A 133 -16.86 5.31 15.74
CA TYR A 133 -16.38 6.54 15.11
C TYR A 133 -15.07 7.02 15.73
N GLU A 134 -15.01 7.15 17.06
CA GLU A 134 -13.82 7.59 17.81
C GLU A 134 -12.62 6.66 17.66
N LYS A 135 -12.84 5.35 17.55
CA LYS A 135 -11.76 4.39 17.28
C LYS A 135 -11.29 4.50 15.83
N TYR A 136 -12.22 4.60 14.88
CA TYR A 136 -11.93 4.67 13.45
C TYR A 136 -11.23 5.98 13.05
N SER A 137 -11.69 7.13 13.54
CA SER A 137 -11.16 8.46 13.22
C SER A 137 -9.69 8.65 13.66
N ARG A 138 -9.22 7.83 14.60
CA ARG A 138 -7.83 7.80 15.08
C ARG A 138 -6.94 6.85 14.28
N THR A 139 -7.50 5.95 13.47
CA THR A 139 -6.72 5.06 12.59
C THR A 139 -6.10 5.82 11.42
N ASP A 140 -5.07 5.25 10.81
CA ASP A 140 -4.47 5.82 9.60
C ASP A 140 -5.43 5.81 8.41
N MET A 141 -6.38 4.88 8.36
CA MET A 141 -7.44 4.88 7.34
C MET A 141 -8.43 6.03 7.57
N GLY A 142 -8.86 6.25 8.81
CA GLY A 142 -9.75 7.38 9.17
C GLY A 142 -9.11 8.76 9.00
N ARG A 143 -7.77 8.82 8.94
CA ARG A 143 -6.97 10.03 8.69
C ARG A 143 -6.28 10.03 7.31
N SER A 144 -6.68 9.13 6.41
CA SER A 144 -5.98 8.91 5.13
C SER A 144 -6.15 10.05 4.12
N MET A 145 -7.12 10.93 4.34
CA MET A 145 -7.23 12.26 3.72
C MET A 145 -7.89 13.22 4.71
N VAL A 146 -7.29 14.38 4.95
CA VAL A 146 -7.77 15.38 5.91
C VAL A 146 -7.65 16.80 5.34
N LYS A 147 -8.55 17.70 5.73
CA LYS A 147 -8.48 19.11 5.33
C LYS A 147 -7.35 19.80 6.10
N VAL A 148 -6.64 20.74 5.47
CA VAL A 148 -5.65 21.57 6.16
C VAL A 148 -6.34 22.55 7.10
N ASP A 149 -6.02 22.48 8.39
CA ASP A 149 -6.44 23.43 9.42
C ASP A 149 -5.32 23.72 10.44
N ALA A 150 -5.56 24.69 11.33
CA ALA A 150 -4.59 25.13 12.33
C ALA A 150 -4.32 24.12 13.46
N ALA A 151 -5.08 23.03 13.57
CA ALA A 151 -4.80 21.93 14.49
C ALA A 151 -3.84 20.93 13.83
N LEU A 152 -4.14 20.51 12.59
CA LEU A 152 -3.28 19.63 11.79
C LEU A 152 -1.88 20.20 11.61
N LEU A 153 -1.75 21.50 11.34
CA LEU A 153 -0.46 22.17 11.12
C LEU A 153 0.44 22.23 12.37
N LYS A 154 -0.07 21.86 13.55
CA LYS A 154 0.72 21.69 14.78
C LYS A 154 1.24 20.26 14.96
N THR A 155 0.72 19.30 14.20
CA THR A 155 1.02 17.87 14.35
C THR A 155 1.92 17.30 13.26
N ILE A 156 2.17 18.06 12.19
CA ILE A 156 3.00 17.64 11.05
C ILE A 156 4.18 18.61 10.83
N PRO A 157 5.30 18.15 10.23
CA PRO A 157 6.27 19.06 9.62
C PRO A 157 5.59 19.95 8.58
N THR A 158 5.88 21.25 8.60
CA THR A 158 5.25 22.24 7.71
C THR A 158 6.23 23.04 6.87
N SER A 159 7.52 23.03 7.23
CA SER A 159 8.59 23.74 6.51
C SER A 159 9.44 22.76 5.68
N ALA A 160 9.75 23.13 4.44
CA ALA A 160 10.61 22.39 3.52
C ALA A 160 11.31 23.34 2.54
N SER A 161 12.54 23.00 2.14
CA SER A 161 13.22 23.57 0.99
C SER A 161 14.01 22.46 0.31
N VAL A 162 13.74 22.22 -0.97
CA VAL A 162 14.30 21.14 -1.78
C VAL A 162 14.72 21.73 -3.12
N PHE A 163 15.90 21.34 -3.62
CA PHE A 163 16.35 21.68 -4.97
C PHE A 163 16.44 20.40 -5.80
N ASP A 164 15.78 20.35 -6.95
CA ASP A 164 15.92 19.29 -7.92
C ASP A 164 16.85 19.70 -9.06
N GLN A 165 17.92 18.93 -9.23
CA GLN A 165 18.95 19.18 -10.24
C GLN A 165 18.52 18.82 -11.67
N HIS A 166 17.52 17.94 -11.84
CA HIS A 166 17.07 17.51 -13.15
C HIS A 166 16.15 18.56 -13.79
N LEU A 167 15.28 19.17 -12.98
CA LEU A 167 14.34 20.22 -13.37
C LEU A 167 14.92 21.65 -13.24
N ASN A 168 16.14 21.80 -12.69
CA ASN A 168 16.73 23.08 -12.27
C ASN A 168 15.78 23.91 -11.36
N ARG A 169 15.09 23.24 -10.44
CA ARG A 169 13.91 23.79 -9.77
C ARG A 169 14.04 23.76 -8.26
N HIS A 170 13.71 24.85 -7.60
CA HIS A 170 13.51 24.91 -6.16
C HIS A 170 12.04 24.70 -5.81
N PHE A 171 11.81 23.94 -4.74
CA PHE A 171 10.50 23.70 -4.16
C PHE A 171 10.55 24.04 -2.67
N GLU A 172 9.55 24.76 -2.20
CA GLU A 172 9.40 25.16 -0.82
C GLU A 172 8.04 24.77 -0.28
N GLN A 173 7.97 24.43 1.00
CA GLN A 173 6.72 24.38 1.74
C GLN A 173 6.84 25.23 2.99
N TYR A 174 5.81 25.99 3.31
CA TYR A 174 5.78 26.84 4.50
C TYR A 174 4.34 27.11 4.95
N THR A 175 4.17 27.45 6.23
CA THR A 175 2.92 28.01 6.74
C THR A 175 2.96 29.53 6.79
N LYS A 176 1.87 30.16 6.40
CA LYS A 176 1.66 31.62 6.51
C LYS A 176 0.20 31.87 6.86
N ASP A 177 -0.06 32.78 7.80
CA ASP A 177 -1.39 33.23 8.20
C ASP A 177 -2.40 32.09 8.51
N GLY A 178 -1.90 31.00 9.11
CA GLY A 178 -2.68 29.81 9.46
C GLY A 178 -3.01 28.85 8.31
N ALA A 179 -2.52 29.12 7.10
CA ALA A 179 -2.61 28.23 5.94
C ALA A 179 -1.26 27.62 5.57
N LEU A 180 -1.29 26.46 4.91
CA LEU A 180 -0.12 25.80 4.32
C LEU A 180 0.00 26.20 2.85
N TYR A 181 1.21 26.51 2.42
CA TYR A 181 1.55 26.83 1.04
C TYR A 181 2.68 25.94 0.58
N GLN A 182 2.65 25.61 -0.71
CA GLN A 182 3.79 25.04 -1.40
C GLN A 182 4.12 25.92 -2.61
N SER A 183 5.40 26.10 -2.87
CA SER A 183 5.92 26.94 -3.95
C SER A 183 6.95 26.21 -4.78
N GLU A 184 7.09 26.67 -6.01
CA GLU A 184 7.98 26.18 -7.03
C GLU A 184 8.60 27.39 -7.74
N PHE A 185 9.91 27.41 -7.92
CA PHE A 185 10.61 28.54 -8.54
C PHE A 185 11.93 28.12 -9.17
N GLU A 186 12.39 28.90 -10.12
CA GLU A 186 13.72 28.78 -10.70
C GLU A 186 14.52 30.06 -10.41
N VAL A 187 15.82 29.91 -10.18
CA VAL A 187 16.74 31.02 -9.89
C VAL A 187 17.81 31.08 -10.98
N ALA A 188 17.98 32.25 -11.60
CA ALA A 188 18.98 32.50 -12.61
C ALA A 188 20.41 32.52 -12.00
N ALA A 189 21.43 32.41 -12.85
CA ALA A 189 22.83 32.44 -12.43
C ALA A 189 23.28 33.72 -11.70
N ASP A 190 22.51 34.81 -11.79
CA ASP A 190 22.74 36.06 -11.05
C ASP A 190 21.96 36.16 -9.72
N GLY A 191 21.30 35.07 -9.30
CA GLY A 191 20.55 34.96 -8.05
C GLY A 191 19.13 35.51 -8.08
N LYS A 192 18.62 35.96 -9.24
CA LYS A 192 17.22 36.43 -9.36
C LYS A 192 16.26 35.27 -9.64
N GLU A 193 15.07 35.31 -9.03
CA GLU A 193 13.98 34.40 -9.42
C GLU A 193 13.58 34.67 -10.89
N VAL A 194 13.55 33.61 -11.70
CA VAL A 194 13.06 33.63 -13.08
C VAL A 194 11.53 33.61 -13.07
N PHE A 195 10.96 32.76 -12.23
CA PHE A 195 9.54 32.69 -11.93
C PHE A 195 9.33 32.10 -10.53
N ARG A 196 8.14 32.29 -9.96
CA ARG A 196 7.65 31.59 -8.79
C ARG A 196 6.16 31.31 -8.94
N GLU A 197 5.77 30.05 -8.76
CA GLU A 197 4.39 29.61 -8.63
C GLU A 197 4.14 29.17 -7.19
N THR A 198 3.04 29.61 -6.59
CA THR A 198 2.69 29.34 -5.18
C THR A 198 1.22 28.98 -5.08
N HIS A 199 0.93 27.82 -4.49
CA HIS A 199 -0.44 27.38 -4.22
C HIS A 199 -0.67 27.16 -2.73
N LYS A 200 -1.88 27.44 -2.28
CA LYS A 200 -2.36 27.00 -0.98
C LYS A 200 -2.64 25.49 -1.06
N VAL A 201 -2.23 24.76 -0.02
CA VAL A 201 -2.57 23.34 0.15
C VAL A 201 -3.90 23.25 0.91
N ASP A 202 -4.88 22.58 0.32
CA ASP A 202 -6.25 22.48 0.88
C ASP A 202 -6.48 21.18 1.66
N TRP A 203 -5.78 20.11 1.27
CA TRP A 203 -5.89 18.78 1.88
C TRP A 203 -4.51 18.14 2.02
N ILE A 204 -4.36 17.29 3.03
CA ILE A 204 -3.25 16.34 3.15
C ILE A 204 -3.76 14.94 2.81
N ILE A 205 -3.00 14.19 2.02
CA ILE A 205 -3.25 12.79 1.68
C ILE A 205 -2.16 11.90 2.30
N GLY A 206 -2.60 10.83 2.99
CA GLY A 206 -1.75 9.97 3.83
C GLY A 206 -1.69 10.42 5.29
N ALA A 207 -1.73 9.45 6.21
CA ALA A 207 -1.77 9.69 7.66
C ALA A 207 -0.38 9.74 8.33
N GLY A 208 0.70 9.80 7.55
CA GLY A 208 2.07 9.87 8.06
C GLY A 208 2.71 8.53 8.43
N ALA A 209 2.05 7.38 8.26
CA ALA A 209 2.64 6.07 8.55
C ALA A 209 3.85 5.76 7.65
N ASN A 210 3.70 5.94 6.33
CA ASN A 210 4.81 5.92 5.36
C ASN A 210 5.28 7.33 5.00
N GLY A 211 4.36 8.29 5.04
CA GLY A 211 4.52 9.65 4.57
C GLY A 211 3.16 10.33 4.37
N PHE A 212 3.19 11.55 3.87
CA PHE A 212 2.01 12.31 3.46
C PHE A 212 2.37 13.34 2.38
N GLY A 213 1.40 13.69 1.53
CA GLY A 213 1.54 14.68 0.47
C GLY A 213 0.46 15.76 0.56
N GLY A 214 0.68 16.89 -0.09
CA GLY A 214 -0.32 17.94 -0.23
C GLY A 214 -1.22 17.75 -1.45
N ILE A 215 -2.42 18.31 -1.38
CA ILE A 215 -3.35 18.47 -2.51
C ILE A 215 -3.82 19.92 -2.59
N VAL A 216 -3.76 20.49 -3.78
CA VAL A 216 -4.39 21.77 -4.15
C VAL A 216 -5.76 21.47 -4.77
N GLN A 217 -6.81 22.18 -4.33
CA GLN A 217 -8.13 22.09 -4.95
C GLN A 217 -8.39 23.30 -5.85
N ARG A 218 -8.66 23.07 -7.14
CA ARG A 218 -9.07 24.12 -8.09
C ARG A 218 -10.44 23.79 -8.65
N ALA A 219 -11.43 24.56 -8.23
CA ALA A 219 -12.86 24.25 -8.43
C ALA A 219 -13.19 22.81 -7.96
N ASP A 220 -13.76 22.01 -8.85
CA ASP A 220 -14.13 20.61 -8.58
C ASP A 220 -12.97 19.61 -8.78
N TYR A 221 -11.74 20.05 -9.05
CA TYR A 221 -10.61 19.17 -9.34
C TYR A 221 -9.51 19.23 -8.28
N LEU A 222 -8.92 18.06 -7.97
CA LEU A 222 -7.80 17.90 -7.06
C LEU A 222 -6.48 17.68 -7.82
N PHE A 223 -5.41 18.33 -7.37
CA PHE A 223 -4.07 18.22 -7.94
C PHE A 223 -3.04 17.94 -6.86
N GLU A 224 -2.08 17.07 -7.14
CA GLU A 224 -0.96 16.76 -6.25
C GLU A 224 0.00 17.95 -6.15
N THR A 225 0.60 18.15 -4.98
CA THR A 225 1.69 19.13 -4.80
C THR A 225 3.05 18.50 -5.13
N PRO A 226 4.03 19.24 -5.68
CA PRO A 226 5.37 18.73 -6.02
C PRO A 226 6.17 18.04 -4.89
N LEU A 227 5.95 18.38 -3.62
CA LEU A 227 6.64 17.79 -2.46
C LEU A 227 5.72 16.94 -1.58
N SER A 228 6.29 15.83 -1.10
CA SER A 228 5.73 14.95 -0.08
C SER A 228 6.75 14.71 1.04
N PHE A 229 6.25 14.46 2.24
CA PHE A 229 7.05 14.08 3.40
C PHE A 229 7.12 12.56 3.51
N TYR A 230 8.32 12.01 3.69
CA TYR A 230 8.58 10.58 3.81
C TYR A 230 9.02 10.24 5.24
N SER A 231 8.12 9.63 6.02
CA SER A 231 8.29 9.47 7.47
C SER A 231 9.46 8.58 7.86
N ASN A 232 9.69 7.50 7.11
CA ASN A 232 10.78 6.53 7.39
C ASN A 232 12.18 7.15 7.33
N VAL A 233 12.37 8.22 6.54
CA VAL A 233 13.62 8.97 6.42
C VAL A 233 13.54 10.37 7.02
N ASN A 234 12.37 10.73 7.60
CA ASN A 234 12.07 12.03 8.19
C ASN A 234 12.47 13.22 7.29
N ALA A 235 12.17 13.13 5.99
CA ALA A 235 12.63 14.08 4.98
C ALA A 235 11.54 14.46 3.96
N TRP A 236 11.65 15.68 3.43
CA TRP A 236 10.90 16.14 2.28
C TRP A 236 11.65 15.77 0.99
N ALA A 237 10.91 15.30 -0.01
CA ALA A 237 11.41 15.09 -1.36
C ALA A 237 10.26 15.25 -2.36
N LEU A 238 10.57 15.12 -3.66
CA LEU A 238 9.55 15.15 -4.71
C LEU A 238 8.46 14.08 -4.47
N SER A 239 7.22 14.42 -4.79
CA SER A 239 6.07 13.54 -4.67
C SER A 239 6.15 12.35 -5.65
N PRO A 240 5.60 11.16 -5.32
CA PRO A 240 5.85 9.93 -6.09
C PRO A 240 5.42 9.98 -7.56
N GLY A 241 6.39 10.20 -8.46
CA GLY A 241 6.20 10.29 -9.91
C GLY A 241 6.76 11.57 -10.54
N TYR A 242 7.00 12.62 -9.73
CA TYR A 242 7.63 13.87 -10.19
C TYR A 242 9.07 13.68 -10.68
N GLN A 243 9.73 12.58 -10.33
CA GLN A 243 11.03 12.19 -10.85
C GLN A 243 11.04 11.79 -12.35
N TYR A 244 9.88 11.70 -13.02
CA TYR A 244 9.77 11.23 -14.41
C TYR A 244 9.37 12.29 -15.43
N ALA A 245 8.76 13.40 -14.99
CA ALA A 245 8.36 14.50 -15.85
C ALA A 245 8.12 15.77 -15.03
N ASP A 246 8.25 16.91 -15.70
CA ASP A 246 7.87 18.21 -15.15
C ASP A 246 6.34 18.35 -15.17
N TYR A 247 5.71 18.26 -13.99
CA TYR A 247 4.26 18.46 -13.83
C TYR A 247 3.90 19.80 -13.19
N GLY A 248 4.84 20.50 -12.54
CA GLY A 248 4.56 21.56 -11.56
C GLY A 248 3.33 21.28 -10.69
N PHE A 249 2.39 22.22 -10.61
CA PHE A 249 1.11 22.04 -9.91
C PHE A 249 -0.03 21.48 -10.79
N SER A 250 0.26 20.84 -11.94
CA SER A 250 -0.75 20.38 -12.91
C SER A 250 -1.17 18.90 -12.79
N ARG A 251 -0.48 18.08 -11.98
CA ARG A 251 -0.74 16.64 -11.87
C ARG A 251 -2.07 16.34 -11.16
N ALA A 252 -3.09 15.94 -11.92
CA ALA A 252 -4.40 15.64 -11.35
C ALA A 252 -4.40 14.36 -10.49
N ILE A 253 -5.11 14.41 -9.35
CA ILE A 253 -5.38 13.23 -8.53
C ILE A 253 -6.50 12.43 -9.21
N LEU A 254 -6.20 11.18 -9.57
CA LEU A 254 -7.14 10.28 -10.23
C LEU A 254 -8.10 9.62 -9.20
N PRO A 255 -9.33 9.24 -9.59
CA PRO A 255 -10.29 8.54 -8.73
C PRO A 255 -9.76 7.26 -8.05
N GLY A 256 -8.77 6.58 -8.65
CA GLY A 256 -8.13 5.40 -8.04
C GLY A 256 -7.28 5.72 -6.80
N CYS A 257 -6.82 6.97 -6.66
CA CYS A 257 -6.18 7.45 -5.44
C CYS A 257 -7.25 7.70 -4.37
N THR A 258 -8.28 8.47 -4.71
CA THR A 258 -9.31 8.88 -3.75
C THR A 258 -10.27 7.75 -3.36
N SER A 259 -10.42 6.69 -4.15
CA SER A 259 -11.17 5.48 -3.76
C SER A 259 -10.64 4.84 -2.47
N CYS A 260 -9.34 4.90 -2.23
CA CYS A 260 -8.71 4.35 -1.03
C CYS A 260 -8.57 5.39 0.10
N HIS A 261 -8.51 6.68 -0.24
CA HIS A 261 -8.18 7.77 0.69
C HIS A 261 -9.36 8.64 1.15
N SER A 262 -10.47 8.69 0.41
CA SER A 262 -11.68 9.48 0.79
C SER A 262 -12.92 8.63 1.05
N GLY A 263 -12.83 7.31 0.92
CA GLY A 263 -13.90 6.35 1.19
C GLY A 263 -15.02 6.30 0.14
N ARG A 264 -15.50 7.45 -0.35
CA ARG A 264 -16.44 7.54 -1.48
C ARG A 264 -16.10 8.70 -2.43
N PRO A 265 -15.26 8.46 -3.45
CA PRO A 265 -15.04 9.44 -4.49
C PRO A 265 -16.27 9.64 -5.40
N GLN A 266 -16.71 10.88 -5.59
CA GLN A 266 -17.47 11.31 -6.76
C GLN A 266 -16.52 11.69 -7.92
N ALA A 267 -16.20 10.76 -8.81
CA ALA A 267 -15.41 11.08 -10.01
C ALA A 267 -16.17 12.05 -10.95
N VAL A 268 -15.43 12.94 -11.63
CA VAL A 268 -15.97 13.73 -12.75
C VAL A 268 -15.49 13.09 -14.03
N LEU A 269 -16.42 12.63 -14.85
CA LEU A 269 -16.11 12.25 -16.22
C LEU A 269 -15.93 13.55 -17.03
N ALA A 270 -14.68 14.01 -17.14
CA ALA A 270 -14.32 15.04 -18.11
C ALA A 270 -14.61 14.54 -19.53
N GLY A 271 -15.19 15.40 -20.36
CA GLY A 271 -15.73 15.04 -21.66
C GLY A 271 -14.70 15.13 -22.79
N ASP A 272 -14.02 14.02 -23.06
CA ASP A 272 -13.40 13.65 -24.35
C ASP A 272 -12.37 14.65 -24.98
N ASP A 273 -11.76 15.53 -24.19
CA ASP A 273 -10.68 16.44 -24.61
C ASP A 273 -9.27 15.99 -24.16
N ARG A 274 -8.85 14.82 -24.65
CA ARG A 274 -7.46 14.40 -24.98
C ARG A 274 -6.29 14.59 -24.00
N GLU A 275 -6.50 14.95 -22.74
CA GLU A 275 -5.52 14.81 -21.65
C GLU A 275 -5.94 13.66 -20.72
N SER A 276 -5.40 12.46 -20.96
CA SER A 276 -6.02 11.19 -20.57
C SER A 276 -5.83 10.79 -19.10
N GLY A 277 -6.50 11.50 -18.19
CA GLY A 277 -6.70 11.09 -16.81
C GLY A 277 -8.12 11.41 -16.35
N GLN A 278 -8.90 10.40 -15.94
CA GLN A 278 -10.18 10.65 -15.27
C GLN A 278 -9.90 11.47 -14.01
N THR A 279 -10.55 12.63 -13.85
CA THR A 279 -10.29 13.54 -12.73
C THR A 279 -11.36 13.42 -11.65
N PHE A 280 -11.06 13.98 -10.48
CA PHE A 280 -11.77 13.66 -9.25
C PHE A 280 -12.35 14.89 -8.52
N ARG A 281 -13.60 14.76 -8.02
CA ARG A 281 -14.34 15.78 -7.27
C ARG A 281 -14.73 15.32 -5.87
N MET A 282 -14.56 16.20 -4.90
CA MET A 282 -15.08 16.00 -3.55
C MET A 282 -16.60 16.11 -3.54
N ALA A 283 -17.29 15.14 -2.92
CA ALA A 283 -18.67 15.35 -2.48
C ALA A 283 -18.68 16.42 -1.38
N GLY A 284 -19.67 17.32 -1.42
CA GLY A 284 -19.88 18.36 -0.42
C GLY A 284 -20.63 17.86 0.81
#